data_AF-A0A7S0AFQ6-F1
#
_entry.id   AF-A0A7S0AFQ6-F1
#
_cell.length_a   1.000
_cell.length_b   1.000
_cell.length_c   1.000
_cell.angle_alpha   90.00
_cell.angle_beta   90.00
_cell.angle_gamma   90.00
#
_symmetry.space_group_name_H-M   'P 1'
#
loop_
_entity.id
_entity.type
_entity.pdbx_description
1 polymer ?
#
loop_
_entity_poly.entity_id
_entity_poly.type
_entity_poly.pdbx_seq_one_letter_code
_entity_poly.pdbx_strand_id
1 'polypeptide(L)'
;MAMFDFRSDTVTKPTPAMVQAMVSAPLGDDVIGDDPTALALEAEVADLLGHEAALFVPSGTMSNQVALRLHVGPLDEVLCDHRAHVHVWEVGGIHAHCGAAVAAVSPQEGKRFLCSDVVREHARRDHSLYHMPVTRLLSLENTLSGE
;
A
#
# COMPACT_ATOMS: atom_id res chain seq x y z
N MET A 1 -27.56 -14.01 -7.94
CA MET A 1 -26.66 -12.84 -7.96
C MET A 1 -27.39 -11.69 -8.61
N ALA A 2 -27.17 -10.46 -8.13
CA ALA A 2 -27.73 -9.28 -8.80
C ALA A 2 -27.14 -9.17 -10.21
N MET A 3 -27.99 -8.83 -11.19
CA MET A 3 -27.58 -8.65 -12.59
C MET A 3 -26.64 -7.45 -12.78
N PHE A 4 -26.69 -6.48 -11.86
CA PHE A 4 -25.75 -5.36 -11.76
C PHE A 4 -25.29 -5.25 -10.31
N ASP A 5 -23.98 -5.26 -10.08
CA ASP A 5 -23.35 -5.15 -8.75
C ASP A 5 -22.38 -3.97 -8.74
N PHE A 6 -22.80 -2.87 -8.10
CA PHE A 6 -22.04 -1.61 -8.03
C PHE A 6 -21.42 -1.38 -6.64
N ARG A 7 -21.27 -2.44 -5.84
CA ARG A 7 -20.70 -2.31 -4.49
C ARG A 7 -19.21 -1.94 -4.51
N SER A 8 -18.46 -2.48 -5.47
CA SER A 8 -17.02 -2.28 -5.63
C SER A 8 -16.55 -2.90 -6.94
N ASP A 9 -15.41 -2.48 -7.50
CA ASP A 9 -14.71 -3.18 -8.58
C ASP A 9 -14.09 -4.52 -8.15
N THR A 10 -13.90 -4.72 -6.84
CA THR A 10 -13.44 -5.98 -6.23
C THR A 10 -14.42 -7.14 -6.40
N VAL A 11 -15.65 -6.91 -6.89
CA VAL A 11 -16.61 -7.98 -7.21
C VAL A 11 -16.38 -8.64 -8.57
N THR A 12 -15.37 -8.18 -9.31
CA THR A 12 -14.98 -8.73 -10.61
C THR A 12 -14.71 -10.24 -10.54
N LYS A 13 -15.01 -10.92 -11.64
CA LYS A 13 -14.79 -12.36 -11.80
C LYS A 13 -13.78 -12.60 -12.92
N PRO A 14 -12.95 -13.65 -12.80
CA PRO A 14 -12.01 -13.98 -13.87
C PRO A 14 -12.78 -14.29 -15.16
N THR A 15 -12.29 -13.74 -16.27
CA THR A 15 -12.82 -14.05 -17.60
C THR A 15 -12.48 -15.49 -17.99
N PRO A 16 -13.14 -16.10 -18.99
CA PRO A 16 -12.77 -17.44 -19.45
C PRO A 16 -11.29 -17.56 -19.87
N ALA A 17 -10.72 -16.52 -20.48
CA ALA A 17 -9.31 -16.48 -20.85
C ALA A 17 -8.39 -16.47 -19.62
N MET A 18 -8.73 -15.68 -18.59
CA MET A 18 -8.01 -15.67 -17.31
C MET A 18 -8.05 -17.05 -16.65
N VAL A 19 -9.21 -17.71 -16.61
CA VAL A 19 -9.34 -19.06 -16.06
C VAL A 19 -8.46 -20.06 -16.82
N GLN A 20 -8.43 -19.99 -18.15
CA GLN A 20 -7.55 -20.86 -18.94
C GLN A 20 -6.08 -20.61 -18.64
N ALA A 21 -5.65 -19.35 -18.55
CA ALA A 21 -4.27 -19.00 -18.18
C ALA A 21 -3.90 -19.52 -16.78
N MET A 22 -4.80 -19.39 -15.80
CA MET A 22 -4.58 -19.93 -14.45
C MET A 22 -4.44 -21.46 -14.43
N VAL A 23 -5.24 -22.16 -15.23
CA VAL A 23 -5.21 -23.64 -15.29
C VAL A 23 -3.98 -24.17 -16.00
N SER A 24 -3.45 -23.44 -16.99
CA SER A 24 -2.27 -23.85 -17.75
C SER A 24 -0.94 -23.29 -17.21
N ALA A 25 -0.98 -22.41 -16.20
CA ALA A 25 0.19 -21.78 -15.62
C ALA A 25 1.17 -22.84 -15.06
N PRO A 26 2.46 -22.78 -15.41
CA PRO A 26 3.47 -23.59 -14.74
C PRO A 26 3.63 -23.10 -13.30
N LEU A 27 3.54 -24.00 -12.33
CA LEU A 27 3.62 -23.67 -10.91
C LEU A 27 4.83 -24.32 -10.26
N GLY A 28 5.28 -23.73 -9.16
CA GLY A 28 6.39 -24.23 -8.36
C GLY A 28 6.17 -23.94 -6.89
N ASP A 29 7.27 -23.90 -6.14
CA ASP A 29 7.28 -23.50 -4.73
C ASP A 29 7.88 -22.10 -4.63
N ASP A 30 7.02 -21.13 -4.36
CA ASP A 30 7.37 -19.71 -4.24
C ASP A 30 8.31 -19.44 -3.04
N VAL A 31 8.22 -20.22 -1.96
CA VAL A 31 9.06 -20.03 -0.75
C VAL A 31 10.54 -20.26 -1.06
N ILE A 32 10.85 -21.16 -1.99
CA ILE A 32 12.22 -21.42 -2.44
C ILE A 32 12.57 -20.67 -3.74
N GLY A 33 11.63 -19.92 -4.31
CA GLY A 33 11.82 -19.12 -5.53
C GLY A 33 11.79 -19.93 -6.83
N ASP A 34 11.07 -21.04 -6.87
CA ASP A 34 10.98 -21.91 -8.06
C ASP A 34 9.61 -21.86 -8.76
N ASP A 35 8.70 -20.95 -8.36
CA ASP A 35 7.44 -20.73 -9.10
C ASP A 35 7.65 -19.82 -10.33
N PRO A 36 7.63 -20.36 -11.56
CA PRO A 36 7.94 -19.58 -12.74
C PRO A 36 6.85 -18.57 -13.10
N THR A 37 5.60 -18.77 -12.64
CA THR A 37 4.51 -17.83 -12.92
C THR A 37 4.60 -16.62 -12.01
N ALA A 38 4.89 -16.82 -10.72
CA ALA A 38 5.12 -15.73 -9.77
C ALA A 38 6.32 -14.87 -10.19
N LEU A 39 7.46 -15.51 -10.49
CA LEU A 39 8.68 -14.81 -10.93
C LEU A 39 8.46 -14.00 -12.22
N ALA A 40 7.71 -14.54 -13.19
CA ALA A 40 7.40 -13.83 -14.42
C ALA A 40 6.53 -12.58 -14.15
N LEU A 41 5.52 -12.70 -13.29
CA LEU A 41 4.68 -11.57 -12.89
C LEU A 41 5.50 -10.49 -12.17
N GLU A 42 6.35 -10.88 -11.23
CA GLU A 42 7.19 -9.96 -10.47
C GLU A 42 8.19 -9.22 -11.37
N ALA A 43 8.84 -9.94 -12.30
CA ALA A 43 9.75 -9.34 -13.27
C ALA A 43 9.02 -8.34 -14.18
N GLU A 44 7.85 -8.72 -14.72
CA GLU A 44 7.06 -7.83 -15.58
C GLU A 44 6.62 -6.56 -14.84
N VAL A 45 6.17 -6.67 -13.59
CA VAL A 45 5.74 -5.52 -12.78
C VAL A 45 6.92 -4.63 -12.39
N ALA A 46 8.07 -5.21 -12.04
CA ALA A 46 9.29 -4.46 -11.75
C ALA A 46 9.72 -3.62 -12.97
N ASP A 47 9.74 -4.23 -14.16
CA ASP A 47 10.06 -3.56 -15.42
C ASP A 47 9.03 -2.47 -15.77
N LEU A 48 7.74 -2.77 -15.63
CA LEU A 48 6.65 -1.84 -15.93
C LEU A 48 6.71 -0.56 -15.08
N LEU A 49 7.10 -0.68 -13.82
CA LEU A 49 7.16 0.43 -12.87
C LEU A 49 8.57 1.05 -12.75
N GLY A 50 9.58 0.46 -13.40
CA GLY A 50 10.96 0.93 -13.36
C GLY A 50 11.64 0.72 -12.00
N HIS A 51 11.35 -0.41 -11.34
CA HIS A 51 11.95 -0.81 -10.06
C HIS A 51 12.86 -2.03 -10.23
N GLU A 52 13.78 -2.22 -9.28
CA GLU A 52 14.75 -3.33 -9.31
C GLU A 52 14.10 -4.70 -9.05
N ALA A 53 12.98 -4.73 -8.34
CA ALA A 53 12.24 -5.93 -7.99
C ALA A 53 10.77 -5.63 -7.68
N ALA A 54 9.93 -6.66 -7.71
CA ALA A 54 8.56 -6.64 -7.20
C ALA A 54 8.32 -7.89 -6.34
N LEU A 55 7.22 -7.90 -5.59
CA LEU A 55 6.81 -9.03 -4.75
C LEU A 55 5.31 -9.27 -4.89
N PHE A 56 4.91 -10.48 -5.26
CA PHE A 56 3.51 -10.88 -5.28
C PHE A 56 3.02 -11.15 -3.86
N VAL A 57 1.86 -10.57 -3.52
CA VAL A 57 1.21 -10.77 -2.22
C VAL A 57 -0.29 -11.02 -2.38
N PRO A 58 -0.94 -11.74 -1.44
CA PRO A 58 -2.35 -12.12 -1.57
C PRO A 58 -3.36 -10.97 -1.52
N SER A 59 -2.98 -9.77 -1.04
CA SER A 59 -3.89 -8.63 -0.93
C SER A 59 -3.16 -7.29 -0.93
N GLY A 60 -3.88 -6.22 -1.33
CA GLY A 60 -3.39 -4.85 -1.24
C GLY A 60 -3.05 -4.42 0.19
N THR A 61 -3.83 -4.88 1.19
CA THR A 61 -3.50 -4.66 2.60
C THR A 61 -2.16 -5.30 2.96
N MET A 62 -1.87 -6.54 2.54
CA MET A 62 -0.56 -7.13 2.82
C MET A 62 0.56 -6.36 2.12
N SER A 63 0.35 -5.91 0.87
CA SER A 63 1.31 -5.09 0.13
C SER A 63 1.69 -3.84 0.93
N ASN A 64 0.69 -3.09 1.40
CA ASN A 64 0.91 -1.89 2.20
C ASN A 64 1.60 -2.21 3.52
N GLN A 65 1.17 -3.25 4.24
CA GLN A 65 1.74 -3.60 5.54
C GLN A 65 3.20 -4.09 5.41
N VAL A 66 3.56 -4.80 4.35
CA VAL A 66 4.96 -5.16 4.04
C VAL A 66 5.77 -3.91 3.75
N ALA A 67 5.29 -3.02 2.88
CA ALA A 67 5.97 -1.77 2.55
C ALA A 67 6.19 -0.88 3.79
N LEU A 68 5.15 -0.72 4.62
CA LEU A 68 5.23 0.00 5.90
C LEU A 68 6.29 -0.62 6.80
N ARG A 69 6.29 -1.96 6.96
CA ARG A 69 7.23 -2.65 7.84
C ARG A 69 8.68 -2.54 7.40
N LEU A 70 8.93 -2.37 6.09
CA LEU A 70 10.27 -2.14 5.54
C LEU A 70 10.77 -0.70 5.78
N HIS A 71 9.86 0.26 5.90
CA HIS A 71 10.21 1.69 5.98
C HIS A 71 10.10 2.29 7.39
N VAL A 72 9.31 1.70 8.28
CA VAL A 72 9.07 2.22 9.64
C VAL A 72 9.10 1.13 10.71
N GLY A 73 9.49 1.52 11.92
CA GLY A 73 9.48 0.68 13.11
C GLY A 73 8.88 1.35 14.34
N PRO A 74 9.03 0.73 15.52
CA PRO A 74 8.58 1.32 16.76
C PRO A 74 9.19 2.71 16.97
N LEU A 75 8.38 3.65 17.48
CA LEU A 75 8.74 5.06 17.73
C LEU A 75 8.87 5.94 16.47
N ASP A 76 8.78 5.38 15.27
CA ASP A 76 8.62 6.16 14.05
C ASP A 76 7.16 6.61 13.87
N GLU A 77 6.96 7.56 12.96
CA GLU A 77 5.65 8.07 12.56
C GLU A 77 5.48 7.95 11.03
N VAL A 78 4.28 7.52 10.62
CA VAL A 78 3.83 7.55 9.22
C VAL A 78 2.92 8.75 9.04
N LEU A 79 3.27 9.66 8.14
CA LEU A 79 2.42 10.77 7.74
C LEU A 79 1.59 10.36 6.51
N CYS A 80 0.28 10.57 6.57
CA CYS A 80 -0.63 10.23 5.47
C CYS A 80 -1.86 11.14 5.45
N ASP A 81 -2.61 11.11 4.35
CA ASP A 81 -3.93 11.75 4.32
C ASP A 81 -4.87 11.04 5.31
N HIS A 82 -5.67 11.80 6.05
CA HIS A 82 -6.64 11.24 7.00
C HIS A 82 -7.66 10.26 6.39
N ARG A 83 -7.81 10.24 5.06
CA ARG A 83 -8.68 9.31 4.33
C ARG A 83 -7.96 8.08 3.79
N ALA A 84 -6.63 8.01 3.90
CA ALA A 84 -5.84 6.97 3.28
C ALA A 84 -6.24 5.57 3.78
N HIS A 85 -6.24 4.61 2.87
CA HIS A 85 -6.62 3.22 3.10
C HIS A 85 -5.78 2.57 4.20
N VAL A 86 -4.46 2.80 4.17
CA VAL A 86 -3.51 2.33 5.20
C VAL A 86 -3.84 2.80 6.61
N HIS A 87 -4.55 3.93 6.73
CA HIS A 87 -4.98 4.48 8.01
C HIS A 87 -6.39 4.01 8.39
N VAL A 88 -7.35 4.09 7.46
CA VAL A 88 -8.79 3.92 7.77
C VAL A 88 -9.26 2.47 7.63
N TRP A 89 -8.77 1.73 6.64
CA TRP A 89 -9.38 0.49 6.16
C TRP A 89 -8.51 -0.76 6.40
N GLU A 90 -7.37 -0.61 7.08
CA GLU A 90 -6.43 -1.71 7.35
C GLU A 90 -6.34 -2.06 8.84
N VAL A 91 -7.42 -1.82 9.58
CA VAL A 91 -7.62 -2.31 10.96
C VAL A 91 -6.50 -1.89 11.92
N GLY A 92 -5.92 -0.70 11.70
CA GLY A 92 -4.80 -0.21 12.50
C GLY A 92 -3.49 -0.96 12.29
N GLY A 93 -3.30 -1.61 11.13
CA GLY A 93 -2.13 -2.41 10.80
C GLY A 93 -0.79 -1.69 11.01
N ILE A 94 -0.72 -0.37 10.75
CA ILE A 94 0.48 0.45 11.02
C ILE A 94 0.93 0.28 12.48
N HIS A 95 -0.01 0.39 13.42
CA HIS A 95 0.29 0.22 14.83
C HIS A 95 0.62 -1.25 15.16
N ALA A 96 -0.24 -2.18 14.72
CA ALA A 96 -0.14 -3.59 15.10
C ALA A 96 1.13 -4.29 14.57
N HIS A 97 1.55 -3.98 13.34
CA HIS A 97 2.66 -4.65 12.68
C HIS A 97 3.98 -3.87 12.77
N CYS A 98 3.92 -2.53 12.81
CA CYS A 98 5.13 -1.71 12.80
C CYS A 98 5.46 -1.10 14.17
N GLY A 99 4.47 -0.94 15.07
CA GLY A 99 4.63 -0.18 16.31
C GLY A 99 4.77 1.32 16.08
N ALA A 100 4.46 1.80 14.87
CA ALA A 100 4.60 3.18 14.46
C ALA A 100 3.38 4.03 14.84
N ALA A 101 3.62 5.30 15.11
CA ALA A 101 2.59 6.32 15.24
C ALA A 101 2.07 6.73 13.85
N VAL A 102 0.91 7.40 13.82
CA VAL A 102 0.31 7.91 12.58
C VAL A 102 0.01 9.40 12.72
N ALA A 103 0.54 10.20 11.80
CA ALA A 103 0.13 11.58 11.57
C ALA A 103 -0.86 11.61 10.39
N ALA A 104 -2.14 11.42 10.71
CA ALA A 104 -3.24 11.53 9.75
C ALA A 104 -3.64 12.99 9.59
N VAL A 105 -3.39 13.57 8.41
CA VAL A 105 -3.57 15.01 8.16
C VAL A 105 -4.57 15.30 7.04
N SER A 106 -5.26 16.43 7.15
CA SER A 106 -6.16 16.89 6.09
C SER A 106 -5.39 17.69 5.04
N PRO A 107 -5.81 17.63 3.76
CA PRO A 107 -5.36 18.60 2.75
C PRO A 107 -5.65 20.03 3.18
N GLN A 108 -4.93 20.98 2.58
CA GLN A 108 -5.26 22.39 2.71
C GLN A 108 -6.68 22.66 2.20
N GLU A 109 -7.37 23.66 2.80
CA GLU A 109 -8.68 24.13 2.35
C GLU A 109 -8.74 24.27 0.82
N GLY A 110 -9.76 23.65 0.21
CA GLY A 110 -9.95 23.67 -1.24
C GLY A 110 -8.97 22.82 -2.06
N LYS A 111 -8.07 22.04 -1.44
CA LYS A 111 -7.23 21.05 -2.10
C LYS A 111 -7.75 19.64 -1.85
N ARG A 112 -7.67 18.77 -2.87
CA ARG A 112 -8.05 17.37 -2.73
C ARG A 112 -6.94 16.50 -2.14
N PHE A 113 -5.69 16.76 -2.51
CA PHE A 113 -4.53 15.98 -2.08
C PHE A 113 -3.63 16.81 -1.17
N LEU A 114 -2.82 16.11 -0.36
CA LEU A 114 -1.79 16.75 0.44
C LEU A 114 -0.80 17.50 -0.45
N CYS A 115 -0.59 18.77 -0.12
CA CYS A 115 0.42 19.61 -0.76
C CYS A 115 1.69 19.60 0.08
N SER A 116 2.83 19.92 -0.55
CA SER A 116 4.14 19.91 0.11
C SER A 116 4.19 20.76 1.38
N ASP A 117 3.44 21.86 1.43
CA ASP A 117 3.46 22.78 2.57
C ASP A 117 2.82 22.14 3.80
N VAL A 118 1.68 21.46 3.63
CA VAL A 118 1.02 20.67 4.68
C VAL A 118 1.94 19.56 5.18
N VAL A 119 2.61 18.86 4.25
CA VAL A 119 3.58 17.81 4.61
C VAL A 119 4.75 18.40 5.42
N ARG A 120 5.31 19.54 5.01
CA ARG A 120 6.43 20.19 5.72
C ARG A 120 6.04 20.67 7.11
N GLU A 121 4.81 21.16 7.26
CA GLU A 121 4.28 21.61 8.55
C GLU A 121 4.11 20.46 9.55
N HIS A 122 3.66 19.30 9.07
CA HIS A 122 3.30 18.17 9.94
C HIS A 122 4.41 17.14 10.09
N ALA A 123 5.39 17.08 9.18
CA ALA A 123 6.51 16.15 9.27
C ALA A 123 7.46 16.52 10.42
N ARG A 124 7.54 15.65 11.41
CA ARG A 124 8.41 15.74 12.58
C ARG A 124 9.79 15.19 12.25
N ARG A 125 10.67 16.05 11.75
CA ARG A 125 12.04 15.68 11.34
C ARG A 125 13.11 16.02 12.38
N ASP A 126 12.73 16.75 13.43
CA ASP A 126 13.66 17.22 14.45
C ASP A 126 13.73 16.26 15.64
N HIS A 127 14.89 15.63 15.79
CA HIS A 127 15.19 14.73 16.92
C HIS A 127 15.35 15.48 18.26
N SER A 128 15.41 16.81 18.26
CA SER A 128 15.45 17.63 19.47
C SER A 128 14.11 17.64 20.22
N LEU A 129 13.01 17.25 19.56
CA LEU A 129 11.68 17.11 20.15
C LEU A 129 11.57 15.76 20.87
N TYR A 130 12.21 15.65 22.03
CA TYR A 130 12.41 14.41 22.81
C TYR A 130 11.14 13.68 23.27
N HIS A 131 9.95 14.27 23.11
CA HIS A 131 8.66 13.65 23.43
C HIS A 131 7.80 13.30 22.21
N MET A 132 8.32 13.49 21.00
CA MET A 132 7.56 13.29 19.76
C MET A 132 8.16 12.15 18.92
N PRO A 133 7.33 11.40 18.18
CA PRO A 133 7.84 10.41 17.24
C PRO A 133 8.48 11.10 16.03
N VAL A 134 9.32 10.37 15.30
CA VAL A 134 10.03 10.90 14.12
C VAL A 134 9.30 10.45 12.85
N THR A 135 8.88 11.40 12.00
CA THR A 135 8.29 11.06 10.70
C THR A 135 9.34 10.43 9.79
N ARG A 136 9.16 9.15 9.46
CA ARG A 136 10.06 8.40 8.56
C ARG A 136 9.49 8.16 7.18
N LEU A 137 8.15 8.10 7.09
CA LEU A 137 7.46 7.78 5.84
C LEU A 137 6.32 8.77 5.60
N LEU A 138 6.25 9.27 4.36
CA LEU A 138 5.07 9.90 3.78
C LEU A 138 4.37 8.85 2.92
N SER A 139 3.14 8.47 3.28
CA SER A 139 2.30 7.58 2.48
C SER A 139 1.28 8.39 1.70
N LEU A 140 1.27 8.24 0.38
CA LEU A 140 0.31 8.84 -0.53
C LEU A 140 -0.59 7.78 -1.15
N GLU A 141 -1.79 8.16 -1.57
CA GLU A 141 -2.76 7.27 -2.20
C GLU A 141 -3.22 7.85 -3.54
N ASN A 142 -3.18 7.01 -4.58
CA ASN A 142 -3.62 7.35 -5.92
C ASN A 142 -4.21 6.10 -6.61
N THR A 143 -5.47 6.09 -7.04
CA THR A 143 -6.48 7.14 -6.87
C THR A 143 -7.01 7.21 -5.44
N LEU A 144 -7.44 8.38 -4.99
CA LEU A 144 -8.08 8.55 -3.67
C LEU A 144 -9.59 8.74 -3.85
N SER A 145 -10.37 7.70 -3.52
CA SER A 145 -11.83 7.67 -3.72
C SER A 145 -12.25 7.95 -5.17
N GLY A 146 -11.52 7.38 -6.14
CA GLY A 146 -11.86 7.42 -7.57
C GLY A 146 -11.39 8.65 -8.35
N GLU A 147 -10.59 9.52 -7.75
CA GLU A 147 -9.91 10.65 -8.42
C GLU A 147 -8.39 10.60 -8.23
#